data_AF-E9RSS0-F1
#
_entry.id   AF-E9RSS0-F1
#
_cell.length_a   1.000
_cell.length_b   1.000
_cell.length_c   1.000
_cell.angle_alpha   90.00
_cell.angle_beta   90.00
_cell.angle_gamma   90.00
#
_symmetry.space_group_name_H-M   'P 1'
#
loop_
_entity.id
_entity.type
_entity.pdbx_description
1 polymer ?
#
loop_
_entity_poly.entity_id
_entity_poly.type
_entity_poly.pdbx_seq_one_letter_code
_entity_poly.pdbx_strand_id
1 'polypeptide(L)'
;METARFWASRCEYITEKDRYEIRKVTGPDEWHEPVDNNVYTNYLAKWNLRYVIALIQDLKEHHREDYDRIAEKISLTEKEIEEWNLVQSKIYLPRKEGTQLLEQFEGYFDLQEVTIQEYDKNDWPIRPAELKTMKTKETQIIKQADVVMLLHLMGEEFDEETTKLNYSYYEKRTLHGSSLSPSIYSIMGLKVGDDTKAYRYLRRAAFIDLINLQKNTREGIHAANAGGVWQTVVFGFAGLSIDADGILNITPKMPKEWEGVTFRIHYLNSWLEISIDAKNNAAVKVLEGAQTDVKVNGKLMRV
;
A
#
# COMPACT_ATOMS: atom_id res chain seq x y z
N MET A 1 2.86 -19.09 8.44
CA MET A 1 3.36 -19.73 9.67
C MET A 1 4.80 -19.32 9.96
N GLU A 2 5.80 -19.67 9.13
CA GLU A 2 7.20 -19.25 9.39
C GLU A 2 7.40 -17.73 9.45
N THR A 3 6.72 -16.96 8.61
CA THR A 3 6.79 -15.49 8.69
C THR A 3 6.15 -14.92 9.96
N ALA A 4 5.13 -15.59 10.53
CA ALA A 4 4.55 -15.24 11.82
C ALA A 4 5.54 -15.53 12.96
N ARG A 5 6.22 -16.68 12.92
CA ARG A 5 7.30 -17.03 13.85
C ARG A 5 8.42 -15.99 13.83
N PHE A 6 8.84 -15.55 12.64
CA PHE A 6 9.79 -14.44 12.49
C PHE A 6 9.29 -13.16 13.18
N TRP A 7 8.07 -12.70 12.88
CA TRP A 7 7.57 -11.46 13.47
C TRP A 7 7.41 -11.52 14.98
N ALA A 8 6.91 -12.63 15.52
CA ALA A 8 6.83 -12.85 16.95
C ALA A 8 8.22 -12.77 17.59
N SER A 9 9.23 -13.43 17.01
CA SER A 9 10.61 -13.38 17.50
C SER A 9 11.27 -12.00 17.40
N ARG A 10 10.78 -11.15 16.49
CA ARG A 10 11.33 -9.81 16.22
C ARG A 10 10.73 -8.72 17.11
N CYS A 11 9.57 -9.01 17.71
CA CYS A 11 8.87 -8.11 18.62
C CYS A 11 9.48 -8.17 20.02
N GLU A 12 9.75 -7.00 20.61
CA GLU A 12 10.27 -6.86 21.96
C GLU A 12 9.14 -6.42 22.89
N TYR A 13 8.92 -7.14 23.98
CA TYR A 13 7.92 -6.76 24.98
C TYR A 13 8.47 -5.68 25.91
N ILE A 14 7.76 -4.57 26.03
CA ILE A 14 8.12 -3.43 26.87
C ILE A 14 7.20 -3.43 28.09
N THR A 15 7.69 -4.01 29.20
CA THR A 15 6.91 -4.21 30.43
C THR A 15 6.27 -2.93 30.96
N GLU A 16 7.01 -1.81 30.96
CA GLU A 16 6.53 -0.54 31.52
C GLU A 16 5.41 0.12 30.70
N LYS A 17 5.29 -0.24 29.42
CA LYS A 17 4.28 0.28 28.50
C LYS A 17 3.20 -0.76 28.16
N ASP A 18 3.30 -1.97 28.71
CA ASP A 18 2.44 -3.13 28.41
C ASP A 18 2.18 -3.35 26.91
N ARG A 19 3.24 -3.29 26.09
CA ARG A 19 3.13 -3.37 24.62
C ARG A 19 4.32 -4.07 23.99
N TYR A 20 4.14 -4.57 22.77
CA TYR A 20 5.24 -5.04 21.92
C TYR A 20 5.69 -3.96 20.96
N GLU A 21 6.99 -3.86 20.74
CA GLU A 21 7.63 -2.90 19.85
C GLU A 21 8.53 -3.60 18.84
N ILE A 22 8.70 -2.99 17.66
CA ILE A 22 9.68 -3.44 16.66
C ILE A 22 10.67 -2.29 16.48
N ARG A 23 11.84 -2.43 17.10
CA ARG A 23 12.88 -1.39 17.18
C ARG A 23 13.98 -1.60 16.16
N LYS A 24 14.71 -0.55 15.78
CA LYS A 24 15.85 -0.59 14.85
C LYS A 24 15.51 -1.24 13.51
N VAL A 25 14.52 -0.66 12.83
CA VAL A 25 14.06 -1.08 11.50
C VAL A 25 14.26 0.04 10.48
N THR A 26 14.14 -0.31 9.21
CA THR A 26 14.00 0.63 8.10
C THR A 26 12.64 0.36 7.47
N GLY A 27 11.78 1.37 7.39
CA GLY A 27 10.48 1.27 6.72
C GLY A 27 10.63 1.30 5.19
N PRO A 28 9.52 1.34 4.43
CA PRO A 28 9.57 1.62 3.00
C PRO A 28 10.34 2.91 2.67
N ASP A 29 10.29 3.92 3.53
CA ASP A 29 11.14 5.10 3.40
C ASP A 29 12.56 4.83 3.94
N GLU A 30 13.46 4.53 3.01
CA GLU A 30 14.86 4.19 3.31
C GLU A 30 15.71 5.39 3.77
N TRP A 31 15.19 6.62 3.78
CA TRP A 31 15.97 7.77 4.25
C TRP A 31 15.98 7.95 5.77
N HIS A 32 15.10 7.25 6.46
CA HIS A 32 15.03 7.23 7.92
C HIS A 32 15.44 5.85 8.43
N GLU A 33 16.72 5.71 8.78
CA GLU A 33 17.24 4.48 9.34
C GLU A 33 18.40 4.68 10.34
N PRO A 34 18.48 3.82 11.38
CA PRO A 34 17.39 2.98 11.87
C PRO A 34 16.32 3.81 12.62
N VAL A 35 15.07 3.36 12.61
CA VAL A 35 13.96 3.94 13.38
C VAL A 35 13.25 2.89 14.23
N ASP A 36 12.48 3.33 15.21
CA ASP A 36 11.66 2.47 16.07
C ASP A 36 10.17 2.57 15.69
N ASN A 37 9.48 1.44 15.73
CA ASN A 37 8.03 1.35 15.58
C ASN A 37 7.50 1.95 14.28
N ASN A 38 8.17 1.74 13.15
CA ASN A 38 7.63 2.16 11.85
C ASN A 38 6.22 1.61 11.64
N VAL A 39 5.24 2.48 11.42
CA VAL A 39 3.81 2.12 11.47
C VAL A 39 3.44 1.13 10.37
N TYR A 40 4.05 1.24 9.18
CA TYR A 40 3.89 0.27 8.09
C TYR A 40 4.36 -1.12 8.53
N THR A 41 5.58 -1.20 9.08
CA THR A 41 6.18 -2.46 9.54
C THR A 41 5.34 -3.11 10.65
N ASN A 42 4.97 -2.33 11.66
CA ASN A 42 4.20 -2.84 12.80
C ASN A 42 2.79 -3.30 12.38
N TYR A 43 2.11 -2.57 11.49
CA TYR A 43 0.81 -3.00 10.97
C TYR A 43 0.92 -4.30 10.17
N LEU A 44 1.92 -4.43 9.29
CA LEU A 44 2.10 -5.63 8.46
C LEU A 44 2.52 -6.85 9.31
N ALA A 45 3.32 -6.65 10.35
CA ALA A 45 3.64 -7.69 11.32
C ALA A 45 2.39 -8.17 12.07
N LYS A 46 1.59 -7.22 12.59
CA LYS A 46 0.31 -7.50 13.25
C LYS A 46 -0.68 -8.22 12.31
N TRP A 47 -0.83 -7.73 11.08
CA TRP A 47 -1.70 -8.33 10.07
C TRP A 47 -1.26 -9.76 9.74
N ASN A 48 0.03 -10.00 9.55
CA ASN A 48 0.55 -11.35 9.26
C ASN A 48 0.26 -12.32 10.41
N LEU A 49 0.55 -11.93 11.65
CA LEU A 49 0.24 -12.74 12.84
C LEU A 49 -1.25 -13.07 12.90
N ARG A 50 -2.13 -12.05 12.77
CA ARG A 50 -3.60 -12.22 12.78
C ARG A 50 -4.07 -13.15 11.66
N TYR A 51 -3.58 -12.94 10.43
CA TYR A 51 -3.95 -13.74 9.27
C TYR A 51 -3.50 -15.20 9.42
N VAL A 52 -2.27 -15.45 9.88
CA VAL A 52 -1.75 -16.80 10.07
C VAL A 52 -2.51 -17.55 11.17
N ILE A 53 -2.92 -16.88 12.25
CA ILE A 53 -3.75 -17.47 13.30
C ILE A 53 -5.11 -17.90 12.73
N ALA A 54 -5.78 -17.01 11.99
CA ALA A 54 -7.06 -17.32 11.35
C ALA A 54 -6.93 -18.47 10.34
N LEU A 55 -5.85 -18.49 9.55
CA LEU A 55 -5.57 -19.57 8.61
C LEU A 55 -5.33 -20.91 9.32
N ILE A 56 -4.63 -20.92 10.46
CA ILE A 56 -4.44 -22.15 11.25
C ILE A 56 -5.77 -22.66 11.77
N GLN A 57 -6.64 -21.77 12.26
CA GLN A 57 -7.97 -22.15 12.72
C GLN A 57 -8.79 -22.77 11.57
N ASP A 58 -8.81 -22.12 10.41
CA ASP A 58 -9.49 -22.63 9.23
C ASP A 58 -8.96 -24.01 8.80
N LEU A 59 -7.63 -24.19 8.76
CA LEU A 59 -7.02 -25.48 8.45
C LEU A 59 -7.40 -26.57 9.48
N LYS A 60 -7.47 -26.24 10.77
CA LYS A 60 -7.89 -27.19 11.82
C LYS A 60 -9.34 -27.63 11.65
N GLU A 61 -10.21 -26.70 11.24
CA GLU A 61 -11.66 -26.92 11.11
C GLU A 61 -12.03 -27.63 9.80
N HIS A 62 -11.43 -27.22 8.68
CA HIS A 62 -11.85 -27.62 7.34
C HIS A 62 -10.83 -28.51 6.60
N HIS A 63 -9.55 -28.51 7.01
CA HIS A 63 -8.45 -29.18 6.28
C HIS A 63 -7.47 -29.90 7.23
N ARG A 64 -8.02 -30.72 8.15
CA ARG A 64 -7.26 -31.28 9.27
C ARG A 64 -6.01 -32.06 8.88
N GLU A 65 -6.06 -32.87 7.82
CA GLU A 65 -4.90 -33.64 7.34
C GLU A 65 -3.75 -32.73 6.87
N ASP A 66 -4.07 -31.63 6.20
CA ASP A 66 -3.08 -30.63 5.79
C ASP A 66 -2.49 -29.89 6.99
N TYR A 67 -3.33 -29.54 7.97
CA TYR A 67 -2.86 -28.97 9.23
C TYR A 67 -1.86 -29.90 9.92
N ASP A 68 -2.21 -31.18 10.14
CA ASP A 68 -1.35 -32.12 10.87
C ASP A 68 -0.01 -32.31 10.13
N ARG A 69 -0.04 -32.46 8.80
CA ARG A 69 1.16 -32.59 7.94
C ARG A 69 2.06 -31.36 8.01
N ILE A 70 1.48 -30.16 7.96
CA ILE A 70 2.25 -28.90 8.00
C ILE A 70 2.81 -28.69 9.41
N ALA A 71 1.99 -28.88 10.44
CA ALA A 71 2.35 -28.71 11.84
C ALA A 71 3.51 -29.64 12.23
N GLU A 72 3.47 -30.91 11.80
CA GLU A 72 4.58 -31.85 11.99
C GLU A 72 5.85 -31.37 11.25
N LYS A 73 5.72 -30.97 9.98
CA LYS A 73 6.87 -30.54 9.16
C LYS A 73 7.62 -29.35 9.74
N ILE A 74 6.91 -28.39 10.34
CA ILE A 74 7.52 -27.15 10.89
C ILE A 74 7.60 -27.15 12.42
N SER A 75 7.28 -28.28 13.05
CA SER A 75 7.19 -28.44 14.51
C SER A 75 6.35 -27.35 15.18
N LEU A 76 5.18 -27.02 14.60
CA LEU A 76 4.29 -25.98 15.12
C LEU A 76 3.66 -26.41 16.44
N THR A 77 3.72 -25.54 17.44
CA THR A 77 3.12 -25.79 18.77
C THR A 77 1.94 -24.86 19.05
N GLU A 78 0.98 -25.31 19.87
CA GLU A 78 -0.12 -24.45 20.34
C GLU A 78 0.39 -23.25 21.13
N LYS A 79 1.47 -23.43 21.91
CA LYS A 79 2.11 -22.36 22.67
C LYS A 79 2.63 -21.23 21.77
N GLU A 80 3.21 -21.55 20.62
CA GLU A 80 3.61 -20.53 19.65
C GLU A 80 2.39 -19.75 19.13
N ILE A 81 1.27 -20.40 18.86
CA ILE A 81 0.04 -19.75 18.39
C ILE A 81 -0.52 -18.81 19.47
N GLU A 82 -0.52 -19.24 20.74
CA GLU A 82 -0.90 -18.41 21.88
C GLU A 82 -0.01 -17.17 22.01
N GLU A 83 1.31 -17.35 21.87
CA GLU A 83 2.28 -16.25 21.87
C GLU A 83 2.04 -15.28 20.71
N TRP A 84 1.79 -15.77 19.50
CA TRP A 84 1.49 -14.93 18.34
C TRP A 84 0.24 -14.09 18.56
N ASN A 85 -0.79 -14.67 19.20
CA ASN A 85 -2.00 -13.95 19.54
C ASN A 85 -1.74 -12.85 20.58
N LEU A 86 -0.91 -13.13 21.59
CA LEU A 86 -0.50 -12.14 22.58
C LEU A 86 0.27 -10.98 21.91
N VAL A 87 1.27 -11.29 21.07
CA VAL A 87 2.07 -10.30 20.35
C VAL A 87 1.18 -9.40 19.50
N GLN A 88 0.37 -9.96 18.59
CA GLN A 88 -0.44 -9.15 17.67
C GLN A 88 -1.43 -8.23 18.38
N SER A 89 -1.95 -8.67 19.54
CA SER A 89 -2.91 -7.91 20.34
C SER A 89 -2.30 -6.65 20.97
N LYS A 90 -0.97 -6.65 21.16
CA LYS A 90 -0.23 -5.63 21.91
C LYS A 90 0.87 -4.92 21.11
N ILE A 91 1.03 -5.20 19.81
CA ILE A 91 1.95 -4.43 18.95
C ILE A 91 1.56 -2.94 18.96
N TYR A 92 2.52 -2.08 19.25
CA TYR A 92 2.35 -0.63 19.22
C TYR A 92 2.22 -0.09 17.79
N LEU A 93 1.29 0.83 17.56
CA LEU A 93 1.04 1.46 16.26
C LEU A 93 1.05 2.98 16.47
N PRO A 94 2.12 3.70 16.09
CA PRO A 94 2.27 5.10 16.47
C PRO A 94 1.35 6.02 15.67
N ARG A 95 0.88 7.07 16.36
CA ARG A 95 -0.16 7.99 15.89
C ARG A 95 -0.08 9.26 16.73
N LYS A 96 -0.36 10.40 16.11
CA LYS A 96 -0.46 11.67 16.83
C LYS A 96 -1.66 11.66 17.77
N GLU A 97 -1.39 11.87 19.06
CA GLU A 97 -2.38 11.87 20.13
C GLU A 97 -3.60 12.75 19.80
N GLY A 98 -4.79 12.22 20.05
CA GLY A 98 -6.06 12.92 19.80
C GLY A 98 -6.44 13.08 18.31
N THR A 99 -5.72 12.46 17.37
CA THR A 99 -6.00 12.57 15.93
C THR A 99 -5.98 11.22 15.21
N GLN A 100 -6.41 11.20 13.95
CA GLN A 100 -6.29 10.05 13.04
C GLN A 100 -4.96 10.03 12.25
N LEU A 101 -4.06 10.98 12.50
CA LEU A 101 -2.79 11.08 11.77
C LEU A 101 -1.81 10.03 12.29
N LEU A 102 -1.50 9.04 11.45
CA LEU A 102 -0.52 8.00 11.73
C LEU A 102 0.87 8.62 11.72
N GLU A 103 1.69 8.26 12.69
CA GLU A 103 3.08 8.67 12.72
C GLU A 103 3.91 7.64 11.96
N GLN A 104 4.78 8.05 11.05
CA GLN A 104 5.52 7.11 10.21
C GLN A 104 6.41 6.16 11.02
N PHE A 105 7.02 6.68 12.09
CA PHE A 105 7.79 5.94 13.10
C PHE A 105 7.85 6.80 14.38
N GLU A 106 8.13 6.20 15.53
CA GLU A 106 8.13 6.93 16.81
C GLU A 106 9.14 8.09 16.79
N GLY A 107 8.66 9.33 16.98
CA GLY A 107 9.47 10.56 16.96
C GLY A 107 9.56 11.25 15.60
N TYR A 108 8.89 10.74 14.55
CA TYR A 108 8.87 11.39 13.23
C TYR A 108 8.29 12.81 13.29
N PHE A 109 7.27 13.06 14.12
CA PHE A 109 6.68 14.40 14.21
C PHE A 109 7.56 15.43 14.90
N ASP A 110 8.61 15.00 15.61
CA ASP A 110 9.59 15.88 16.26
C ASP A 110 10.71 16.33 15.29
N LEU A 111 10.79 15.74 14.10
CA LEU A 111 11.74 16.13 13.06
C LEU A 111 11.40 17.49 12.46
N GLN A 112 12.40 18.13 11.83
CA GLN A 112 12.21 19.42 11.18
C GLN A 112 11.11 19.34 10.10
N GLU A 113 10.07 20.13 10.27
CA GLU A 113 9.00 20.25 9.28
C GLU A 113 9.55 20.92 8.02
N VAL A 114 9.45 20.20 6.90
CA VAL A 114 9.82 20.65 5.56
C VAL A 114 8.78 20.09 4.60
N THR A 115 8.37 20.89 3.62
CA THR A 115 7.41 20.47 2.59
C THR A 115 7.95 20.84 1.21
N ILE A 116 7.49 20.11 0.20
CA ILE A 116 7.88 20.32 -1.20
C ILE A 116 6.99 21.41 -1.79
N GLN A 117 7.62 22.48 -2.28
CA GLN A 117 6.93 23.66 -2.81
C GLN A 117 7.14 23.86 -4.32
N GLU A 118 8.19 23.29 -4.88
CA GLU A 118 8.62 23.55 -6.25
C GLU A 118 8.79 22.25 -7.06
N TYR A 119 8.55 22.34 -8.37
CA TYR A 119 8.66 21.23 -9.32
C TYR A 119 9.43 21.70 -10.56
N ASP A 120 10.21 20.81 -11.16
CA ASP A 120 10.97 21.12 -12.37
C ASP A 120 10.10 21.06 -13.64
N LYS A 121 10.71 21.28 -14.81
CA LYS A 121 10.02 21.27 -16.11
C LYS A 121 9.40 19.92 -16.49
N ASN A 122 9.87 18.82 -15.90
CA ASN A 122 9.33 17.47 -16.08
C ASN A 122 8.32 17.12 -14.99
N ASP A 123 7.90 18.13 -14.21
CA ASP A 123 7.04 17.99 -13.07
C ASP A 123 7.66 17.19 -11.91
N TRP A 124 8.99 17.04 -11.84
CA TRP A 124 9.63 16.30 -10.75
C TRP A 124 9.85 17.21 -9.52
N PRO A 125 9.64 16.72 -8.28
CA PRO A 125 9.89 17.54 -7.08
C PRO A 125 11.31 18.11 -7.04
N ILE A 126 11.41 19.42 -6.82
CA ILE A 126 12.68 20.07 -6.52
C ILE A 126 12.97 19.87 -5.04
N ARG A 127 14.22 19.47 -4.75
CA ARG A 127 14.69 19.24 -3.38
C ARG A 127 14.59 20.54 -2.55
N PRO A 128 13.88 20.56 -1.41
CA PRO A 128 13.78 21.73 -0.53
C PRO A 128 15.15 22.29 -0.11
N ALA A 129 15.22 23.59 0.13
CA ALA A 129 16.46 24.31 0.43
C ALA A 129 17.10 23.85 1.74
N GLU A 130 16.28 23.46 2.72
CA GLU A 130 16.66 22.95 4.03
C GLU A 130 17.56 21.71 3.92
N LEU A 131 17.33 20.87 2.90
CA LEU A 131 18.13 19.68 2.65
C LEU A 131 19.52 19.97 2.06
N LYS A 132 19.89 21.25 1.85
CA LYS A 132 21.26 21.67 1.55
C LYS A 132 22.12 21.71 2.82
N THR A 133 21.50 21.93 3.98
CA THR A 133 22.19 22.06 5.27
C THR A 133 21.83 20.96 6.26
N MET A 134 20.70 20.28 6.07
CA MET A 134 20.22 19.19 6.92
C MET A 134 20.23 17.85 6.18
N LYS A 135 20.39 16.76 6.94
CA LYS A 135 20.22 15.40 6.40
C LYS A 135 18.74 15.09 6.32
N THR A 136 18.33 14.28 5.34
CA THR A 136 16.92 13.84 5.17
C THR A 136 16.36 13.25 6.46
N LYS A 137 17.15 12.42 7.16
CA LYS A 137 16.79 11.80 8.44
C LYS A 137 16.49 12.75 9.61
N GLU A 138 16.84 14.03 9.47
CA GLU A 138 16.60 15.10 10.46
C GLU A 138 15.34 15.91 10.12
N THR A 139 14.66 15.55 9.02
CA THR A 139 13.51 16.29 8.45
C THR A 139 12.35 15.36 8.21
N GLN A 140 11.15 15.92 8.04
CA GLN A 140 9.97 15.15 7.66
C GLN A 140 9.93 14.72 6.17
N ILE A 141 11.00 14.96 5.38
CA ILE A 141 11.03 14.61 3.96
C ILE A 141 11.30 13.13 3.76
N ILE A 142 10.43 12.46 3.01
CA ILE A 142 10.46 11.01 2.79
C ILE A 142 10.79 10.64 1.35
N LYS A 143 11.45 9.49 1.16
CA LYS A 143 11.86 8.97 -0.15
C LYS A 143 10.66 8.55 -0.98
N GLN A 144 9.74 7.78 -0.39
CA GLN A 144 8.66 7.09 -1.08
C GLN A 144 7.47 6.85 -0.15
N ALA A 145 6.38 6.29 -0.68
CA ALA A 145 5.20 5.94 0.11
C ALA A 145 5.57 4.98 1.25
N ASP A 146 5.26 5.37 2.49
CA ASP A 146 5.44 4.58 3.71
C ASP A 146 4.08 4.41 4.41
N VAL A 147 3.60 5.44 5.10
CA VAL A 147 2.21 5.48 5.62
C VAL A 147 1.19 5.37 4.48
N VAL A 148 1.43 6.05 3.36
CA VAL A 148 0.55 5.97 2.19
C VAL A 148 0.57 4.56 1.56
N MET A 149 1.68 3.83 1.67
CA MET A 149 1.75 2.44 1.24
C MET A 149 0.93 1.52 2.16
N LEU A 150 0.95 1.77 3.47
CA LEU A 150 0.08 1.07 4.42
C LEU A 150 -1.39 1.26 4.07
N LEU A 151 -1.82 2.49 3.81
CA LEU A 151 -3.21 2.80 3.42
C LEU A 151 -3.62 2.19 2.08
N HIS A 152 -2.67 2.01 1.17
CA HIS A 152 -2.90 1.34 -0.11
C HIS A 152 -3.14 -0.16 0.09
N LEU A 153 -2.28 -0.84 0.84
CA LEU A 153 -2.34 -2.29 1.03
C LEU A 153 -3.42 -2.74 2.02
N MET A 154 -3.65 -1.96 3.08
CA MET A 154 -4.55 -2.29 4.20
C MET A 154 -5.75 -1.34 4.23
N GLY A 155 -6.26 -0.98 3.04
CA GLY A 155 -7.29 0.05 2.91
C GLY A 155 -8.60 -0.23 3.66
N GLU A 156 -8.91 -1.50 3.93
CA GLU A 156 -10.10 -1.93 4.69
C GLU A 156 -9.96 -1.68 6.20
N GLU A 157 -8.75 -1.45 6.71
CA GLU A 157 -8.48 -1.21 8.14
C GLU A 157 -8.66 0.27 8.53
N PHE A 158 -8.90 1.16 7.56
CA PHE A 158 -8.96 2.61 7.76
C PHE A 158 -10.21 3.20 7.12
N ASP A 159 -10.86 4.11 7.85
CA ASP A 159 -11.92 4.93 7.29
C ASP A 159 -11.39 5.94 6.24
N GLU A 160 -12.32 6.48 5.45
CA GLU A 160 -12.01 7.43 4.38
C GLU A 160 -11.35 8.71 4.90
N GLU A 161 -11.79 9.21 6.05
CA GLU A 161 -11.27 10.45 6.66
C GLU A 161 -9.81 10.29 7.09
N THR A 162 -9.49 9.18 7.75
CA THR A 162 -8.13 8.78 8.15
C THR A 162 -7.25 8.65 6.92
N THR A 163 -7.73 7.98 5.88
CA THR A 163 -6.99 7.79 4.63
C THR A 163 -6.67 9.13 3.97
N LYS A 164 -7.66 10.02 3.86
CA LYS A 164 -7.52 11.35 3.26
C LYS A 164 -6.59 12.25 4.06
N LEU A 165 -6.70 12.24 5.39
CA LEU A 165 -5.86 13.02 6.30
C LEU A 165 -4.38 12.65 6.11
N ASN A 166 -4.07 11.36 6.17
CA ASN A 166 -2.71 10.86 6.05
C ASN A 166 -2.15 11.06 4.64
N TYR A 167 -2.93 10.78 3.59
CA TYR A 167 -2.50 11.07 2.21
C TYR A 167 -2.11 12.55 2.06
N SER A 168 -2.98 13.47 2.49
CA SER A 168 -2.76 14.92 2.37
C SER A 168 -1.54 15.41 3.14
N TYR A 169 -1.22 14.77 4.27
CA TYR A 169 -0.08 15.10 5.10
C TYR A 169 1.24 14.64 4.46
N TYR A 170 1.32 13.37 4.06
CA TYR A 170 2.54 12.74 3.57
C TYR A 170 2.85 13.06 2.10
N GLU A 171 1.85 13.36 1.26
CA GLU A 171 2.08 13.75 -0.14
C GLU A 171 2.96 14.99 -0.24
N LYS A 172 2.72 16.01 0.60
CA LYS A 172 3.51 17.25 0.65
C LYS A 172 4.96 17.05 1.09
N ARG A 173 5.29 15.87 1.61
CA ARG A 173 6.59 15.53 2.21
C ARG A 173 7.36 14.49 1.40
N THR A 174 6.81 14.02 0.28
CA THR A 174 7.40 12.90 -0.48
C THR A 174 8.18 13.36 -1.70
N LEU A 175 9.50 13.19 -1.69
CA LEU A 175 10.36 13.59 -2.81
C LEU A 175 10.32 12.64 -4.00
N HIS A 176 9.64 11.50 -3.86
CA HIS A 176 9.59 10.44 -4.86
C HIS A 176 11.00 10.00 -5.32
N GLY A 177 11.96 9.91 -4.38
CA GLY A 177 13.33 9.45 -4.62
C GLY A 177 13.45 7.96 -4.99
N SER A 178 12.34 7.33 -5.37
CA SER A 178 12.21 5.94 -5.77
C SER A 178 11.15 5.80 -6.84
N SER A 179 11.41 4.93 -7.81
CA SER A 179 10.51 4.66 -8.93
C SER A 179 9.17 4.07 -8.49
N LEU A 180 9.09 3.45 -7.30
CA LEU A 180 7.87 2.90 -6.75
C LEU A 180 6.86 4.00 -6.34
N SER A 181 7.35 5.18 -5.97
CA SER A 181 6.56 6.18 -5.25
C SER A 181 5.40 6.77 -6.07
N PRO A 182 5.58 7.29 -7.30
CA PRO A 182 4.51 8.02 -8.00
C PRO A 182 3.25 7.17 -8.24
N SER A 183 3.40 5.89 -8.57
CA SER A 183 2.26 5.00 -8.85
C SER A 183 1.31 4.86 -7.65
N ILE A 184 1.86 4.72 -6.44
CA ILE A 184 1.08 4.59 -5.20
C ILE A 184 0.36 5.89 -4.88
N TYR A 185 1.04 7.05 -5.01
CA TYR A 185 0.39 8.35 -4.83
C TYR A 185 -0.69 8.62 -5.87
N SER A 186 -0.53 8.14 -7.10
CA SER A 186 -1.58 8.24 -8.12
C SER A 186 -2.85 7.46 -7.73
N ILE A 187 -2.68 6.21 -7.31
CA ILE A 187 -3.80 5.34 -6.92
C ILE A 187 -4.48 5.93 -5.67
N MET A 188 -3.70 6.33 -4.68
CA MET A 188 -4.24 6.85 -3.43
C MET A 188 -4.88 8.24 -3.60
N GLY A 189 -4.34 9.10 -4.47
CA GLY A 189 -4.98 10.37 -4.84
C GLY A 189 -6.37 10.14 -5.43
N LEU A 190 -6.50 9.21 -6.37
CA LEU A 190 -7.81 8.83 -6.92
C LEU A 190 -8.73 8.26 -5.83
N LYS A 191 -8.21 7.42 -4.93
CA LYS A 191 -8.99 6.84 -3.82
C LYS A 191 -9.57 7.91 -2.89
N VAL A 192 -8.79 8.93 -2.54
CA VAL A 192 -9.22 10.01 -1.61
C VAL A 192 -9.90 11.20 -2.31
N GLY A 193 -10.08 11.13 -3.63
CA GLY A 193 -10.71 12.18 -4.42
C GLY A 193 -9.81 13.38 -4.77
N ASP A 194 -8.49 13.24 -4.63
CA ASP A 194 -7.50 14.18 -5.17
C ASP A 194 -7.00 13.70 -6.54
N ASP A 195 -7.83 13.89 -7.56
CA ASP A 195 -7.50 13.57 -8.96
C ASP A 195 -6.54 14.59 -9.60
N THR A 196 -6.33 15.75 -8.96
CA THR A 196 -5.56 16.88 -9.51
C THR A 196 -4.11 16.53 -9.80
N LYS A 197 -3.55 15.57 -9.06
CA LYS A 197 -2.16 15.09 -9.20
C LYS A 197 -2.08 13.68 -9.76
N ALA A 198 -3.16 12.90 -9.74
CA ALA A 198 -3.14 11.49 -10.15
C ALA A 198 -2.58 11.31 -11.56
N TYR A 199 -3.10 12.07 -12.55
CA TYR A 199 -2.60 11.96 -13.92
C TYR A 199 -1.15 12.42 -14.06
N ARG A 200 -0.73 13.44 -13.29
CA ARG A 200 0.66 13.89 -13.24
C ARG A 200 1.57 12.76 -12.74
N TYR A 201 1.20 12.05 -11.68
CA TYR A 201 1.96 10.92 -11.16
C TYR A 201 2.03 9.75 -12.13
N LEU A 202 0.93 9.41 -12.80
CA LEU A 202 0.94 8.38 -13.85
C LEU A 202 1.94 8.75 -14.95
N ARG A 203 1.96 10.00 -15.40
CA ARG A 203 2.94 10.45 -16.40
C ARG A 203 4.38 10.31 -15.88
N ARG A 204 4.65 10.69 -14.64
CA ARG A 204 6.00 10.49 -14.04
C ARG A 204 6.40 9.02 -14.06
N ALA A 205 5.50 8.13 -13.62
CA ALA A 205 5.75 6.68 -13.58
C ALA A 205 5.95 6.10 -15.00
N ALA A 206 5.07 6.42 -15.94
CA ALA A 206 5.11 5.88 -17.30
C ALA A 206 6.35 6.30 -18.10
N PHE A 207 6.88 7.50 -17.83
CA PHE A 207 8.03 8.04 -18.56
C PHE A 207 9.37 7.82 -17.84
N ILE A 208 9.40 7.20 -16.65
CA ILE A 208 10.61 7.15 -15.81
C ILE A 208 11.83 6.64 -16.57
N ASP A 209 11.66 5.56 -17.33
CA ASP A 209 12.73 4.94 -18.13
C ASP A 209 12.84 5.56 -19.53
N LEU A 210 11.71 5.92 -20.14
CA LEU A 210 11.67 6.44 -21.51
C LEU A 210 12.43 7.76 -21.67
N ILE A 211 12.44 8.61 -20.63
CA ILE A 211 13.20 9.87 -20.63
C ILE A 211 14.27 9.93 -19.54
N ASN A 212 14.61 8.77 -18.94
CA ASN A 212 15.66 8.63 -17.93
C ASN A 212 15.51 9.64 -16.77
N LEU A 213 14.29 9.76 -16.19
CA LEU A 213 13.95 10.76 -15.17
C LEU A 213 14.85 10.66 -13.92
N GLN A 214 15.17 9.43 -13.49
CA GLN A 214 16.05 9.18 -12.35
C GLN A 214 17.55 9.11 -12.71
N LYS A 215 17.89 9.31 -13.99
CA LYS A 215 19.26 9.34 -14.52
C LYS A 215 20.05 8.03 -14.37
N ASN A 216 19.38 6.92 -14.09
CA ASN A 216 19.96 5.60 -13.83
C ASN A 216 19.37 4.48 -14.71
N THR A 217 18.57 4.76 -15.75
CA THR A 217 17.97 3.72 -16.63
C THR A 217 19.03 2.82 -17.31
N ARG A 218 20.27 3.29 -17.44
CA ARG A 218 21.40 2.47 -17.91
C ARG A 218 21.67 1.25 -17.01
N GLU A 219 21.30 1.32 -15.73
CA GLU A 219 21.49 0.24 -14.75
C GLU A 219 20.43 -0.86 -14.87
N GLY A 220 19.33 -0.59 -15.59
CA GLY A 220 18.25 -1.54 -15.83
C GLY A 220 16.88 -0.86 -15.88
N ILE A 221 15.88 -1.60 -16.34
CA ILE A 221 14.49 -1.16 -16.28
C ILE A 221 14.00 -1.09 -14.83
N HIS A 222 13.21 -0.08 -14.49
CA HIS A 222 12.54 -0.01 -13.19
C HIS A 222 11.32 -0.95 -13.18
N ALA A 223 11.56 -2.25 -13.02
CA ALA A 223 10.53 -3.30 -13.11
C ALA A 223 9.34 -3.09 -12.14
N ALA A 224 9.62 -2.68 -10.90
CA ALA A 224 8.56 -2.35 -9.93
C ALA A 224 7.67 -1.20 -10.41
N ASN A 225 8.26 -0.17 -11.04
CA ASN A 225 7.50 0.93 -11.62
C ASN A 225 6.66 0.48 -12.83
N ALA A 226 7.16 -0.42 -13.68
CA ALA A 226 6.36 -0.95 -14.79
C ALA A 226 5.08 -1.64 -14.28
N GLY A 227 5.19 -2.43 -13.20
CA GLY A 227 4.03 -2.97 -12.48
C GLY A 227 3.15 -1.87 -11.87
N GLY A 228 3.75 -0.84 -11.27
CA GLY A 228 3.05 0.32 -10.72
C GLY A 228 2.22 1.07 -11.77
N VAL A 229 2.74 1.28 -12.98
CA VAL A 229 2.01 1.91 -14.10
C VAL A 229 0.75 1.13 -14.44
N TRP A 230 0.84 -0.20 -14.56
CA TRP A 230 -0.33 -1.05 -14.80
C TRP A 230 -1.35 -0.93 -13.67
N GLN A 231 -0.89 -0.99 -12.41
CA GLN A 231 -1.76 -0.83 -11.24
C GLN A 231 -2.45 0.53 -11.20
N THR A 232 -1.75 1.61 -11.56
CA THR A 232 -2.34 2.95 -11.62
C THR A 232 -3.46 3.03 -12.65
N VAL A 233 -3.31 2.39 -13.81
CA VAL A 233 -4.37 2.32 -14.82
C VAL A 233 -5.56 1.49 -14.32
N VAL A 234 -5.30 0.30 -13.78
CA VAL A 234 -6.34 -0.70 -13.45
C VAL A 234 -6.99 -0.46 -12.09
N PHE A 235 -6.20 -0.38 -11.01
CA PHE A 235 -6.70 -0.17 -9.65
C PHE A 235 -6.93 1.31 -9.32
N GLY A 236 -6.28 2.22 -10.06
CA GLY A 236 -6.50 3.67 -9.93
C GLY A 236 -7.62 4.15 -10.86
N PHE A 237 -7.28 4.42 -12.12
CA PHE A 237 -8.18 5.11 -13.07
C PHE A 237 -9.41 4.29 -13.44
N ALA A 238 -9.26 2.99 -13.70
CA ALA A 238 -10.40 2.12 -13.95
C ALA A 238 -11.19 1.79 -12.66
N GLY A 239 -10.60 2.06 -11.49
CA GLY A 239 -11.23 1.86 -10.19
C GLY A 239 -11.61 0.41 -9.92
N LEU A 240 -10.78 -0.52 -10.41
CA LEU A 240 -10.97 -1.95 -10.16
C LEU A 240 -10.63 -2.27 -8.70
N SER A 241 -11.54 -2.89 -7.97
CA SER A 241 -11.30 -3.42 -6.63
C SER A 241 -12.13 -4.68 -6.37
N ILE A 242 -11.89 -5.35 -5.25
CA ILE A 242 -12.67 -6.49 -4.79
C ILE A 242 -13.21 -6.10 -3.42
N ASP A 243 -14.52 -6.27 -3.19
CA ASP A 243 -15.10 -6.02 -1.87
C ASP A 243 -15.00 -7.24 -0.95
N ALA A 244 -15.44 -7.08 0.30
CA ALA A 244 -15.41 -8.12 1.33
C ALA A 244 -16.18 -9.39 0.96
N ASP A 245 -17.18 -9.30 0.08
CA ASP A 245 -17.96 -10.45 -0.40
C ASP A 245 -17.29 -11.16 -1.60
N GLY A 246 -16.12 -10.66 -2.04
CA GLY A 246 -15.44 -11.17 -3.22
C GLY A 246 -16.13 -10.78 -4.52
N ILE A 247 -16.83 -9.65 -4.57
CA ILE A 247 -17.41 -9.13 -5.81
C ILE A 247 -16.46 -8.10 -6.42
N LEU A 248 -16.23 -8.23 -7.72
CA LEU A 248 -15.42 -7.29 -8.48
C LEU A 248 -16.16 -5.96 -8.63
N ASN A 249 -15.52 -4.87 -8.26
CA ASN A 249 -16.03 -3.51 -8.34
C ASN A 249 -15.26 -2.70 -9.39
N ILE A 250 -15.97 -1.89 -10.17
CA ILE A 250 -15.41 -1.00 -11.19
C ILE A 250 -16.03 0.39 -10.98
N THR A 251 -15.23 1.33 -10.49
CA THR A 251 -15.64 2.73 -10.25
C THR A 251 -14.68 3.70 -10.95
N PRO A 252 -14.84 3.93 -12.26
CA PRO A 252 -13.83 4.63 -13.04
C PRO A 252 -13.74 6.13 -12.72
N LYS A 253 -12.54 6.67 -12.85
CA LYS A 253 -12.19 8.10 -12.70
C LYS A 253 -11.26 8.55 -13.83
N MET A 254 -11.67 8.36 -15.08
CA MET A 254 -10.87 8.64 -16.27
C MET A 254 -10.31 10.08 -16.27
N PRO A 255 -9.03 10.26 -16.65
CA PRO A 255 -8.47 11.58 -16.84
C PRO A 255 -9.02 12.18 -18.14
N LYS A 256 -9.10 13.51 -18.19
CA LYS A 256 -9.58 14.28 -19.35
C LYS A 256 -8.75 14.10 -20.62
N GLU A 257 -7.54 13.57 -20.49
CA GLU A 257 -6.62 13.27 -21.59
C GLU A 257 -6.93 11.94 -22.31
N TRP A 258 -7.81 11.08 -21.77
CA TRP A 258 -8.12 9.76 -22.35
C TRP A 258 -9.50 9.73 -23.01
N GLU A 259 -9.58 9.09 -24.18
CA GLU A 259 -10.87 8.78 -24.83
C GLU A 259 -11.51 7.50 -24.27
N GLY A 260 -10.69 6.63 -23.68
CA GLY A 260 -11.10 5.41 -23.01
C GLY A 260 -9.91 4.50 -22.72
N VAL A 261 -10.18 3.39 -22.01
CA VAL A 261 -9.21 2.33 -21.74
C VAL A 261 -9.89 0.98 -21.86
N THR A 262 -9.20 0.01 -22.46
CA THR A 262 -9.62 -1.39 -22.49
C THR A 262 -8.49 -2.25 -21.97
N PHE A 263 -8.81 -3.15 -21.04
CA PHE A 263 -7.85 -4.10 -20.48
C PHE A 263 -8.55 -5.42 -20.17
N ARG A 264 -7.74 -6.46 -19.90
CA ARG A 264 -8.21 -7.80 -19.60
C ARG A 264 -7.64 -8.28 -18.29
N ILE A 265 -8.45 -8.99 -17.52
CA ILE A 265 -8.06 -9.63 -16.26
C ILE A 265 -8.57 -11.07 -16.23
N HIS A 266 -7.92 -11.88 -15.41
CA HIS A 266 -8.42 -13.21 -15.06
C HIS A 266 -8.92 -13.17 -13.61
N TYR A 267 -10.19 -13.47 -13.40
CA TYR A 267 -10.84 -13.41 -12.09
C TYR A 267 -11.78 -14.61 -11.91
N LEU A 268 -11.64 -15.34 -10.79
CA LEU A 268 -12.42 -16.54 -10.46
C LEU A 268 -12.66 -17.48 -11.67
N ASN A 269 -11.57 -17.87 -12.35
CA ASN A 269 -11.56 -18.75 -13.53
C ASN A 269 -12.24 -18.17 -14.79
N SER A 270 -12.39 -16.86 -14.87
CA SER A 270 -13.00 -16.18 -16.01
C SER A 270 -12.08 -15.08 -16.55
N TRP A 271 -11.87 -15.07 -17.86
CA TRP A 271 -11.23 -13.97 -18.56
C TRP A 271 -12.25 -12.88 -18.86
N LEU A 272 -12.03 -11.70 -18.30
CA LEU A 272 -12.89 -10.53 -18.46
C LEU A 272 -12.19 -9.48 -19.30
N GLU A 273 -12.90 -8.89 -20.26
CA GLU A 273 -12.51 -7.65 -20.93
C GLU A 273 -13.34 -6.49 -20.37
N ILE A 274 -12.65 -5.47 -19.88
CA ILE A 274 -13.27 -4.28 -19.29
C ILE A 274 -12.92 -3.10 -20.20
N SER A 275 -13.94 -2.44 -20.72
CA SER A 275 -13.82 -1.24 -21.55
C SER A 275 -14.48 -0.07 -20.87
N ILE A 276 -13.77 1.04 -20.76
CA ILE A 276 -14.23 2.26 -20.08
C ILE A 276 -14.06 3.43 -21.04
N ASP A 277 -15.11 4.23 -21.23
CA ASP A 277 -15.05 5.43 -22.06
C ASP A 277 -14.65 6.69 -21.26
N ALA A 278 -14.36 7.79 -21.95
CA ALA A 278 -14.05 9.09 -21.35
C ALA A 278 -15.12 9.65 -20.39
N LYS A 279 -16.34 9.11 -20.42
CA LYS A 279 -17.47 9.51 -19.56
C LYS A 279 -17.63 8.59 -18.35
N ASN A 280 -16.67 7.70 -18.09
CA ASN A 280 -16.69 6.71 -17.01
C ASN A 280 -17.81 5.66 -17.14
N ASN A 281 -18.33 5.42 -18.35
CA ASN A 281 -19.18 4.27 -18.59
C ASN A 281 -18.30 3.04 -18.78
N ALA A 282 -18.55 1.98 -18.00
CA ALA A 282 -17.83 0.73 -18.12
C ALA A 282 -18.72 -0.37 -18.71
N ALA A 283 -18.15 -1.16 -19.63
CA ALA A 283 -18.71 -2.39 -20.15
C ALA A 283 -17.78 -3.55 -19.80
N VAL A 284 -18.36 -4.67 -19.38
CA VAL A 284 -17.63 -5.89 -19.02
C VAL A 284 -18.12 -7.03 -19.90
N LYS A 285 -17.18 -7.76 -20.49
CA LYS A 285 -17.45 -8.91 -21.35
C LYS A 285 -16.67 -10.12 -20.84
N VAL A 286 -17.35 -11.24 -20.63
CA VAL A 286 -16.70 -12.54 -20.43
C VAL A 286 -16.16 -13.02 -21.77
N LEU A 287 -14.84 -13.20 -21.85
CA LEU A 287 -14.17 -13.77 -23.02
C LEU A 287 -14.13 -15.29 -22.95
N GLU A 288 -13.92 -15.83 -21.75
CA GLU A 288 -13.83 -17.26 -21.44
C GLU A 288 -14.17 -17.48 -19.96
N GLY A 289 -14.77 -18.61 -19.61
CA GLY A 289 -15.11 -18.98 -18.23
C GLY A 289 -16.59 -18.81 -17.90
N ALA A 290 -16.89 -18.77 -16.61
CA ALA A 290 -18.26 -18.69 -16.11
C ALA A 290 -18.77 -17.25 -16.08
N GLN A 291 -20.09 -17.09 -16.08
CA GLN A 291 -20.68 -15.79 -15.78
C GLN A 291 -20.22 -15.31 -14.39
N THR A 292 -20.02 -14.01 -14.25
CA THR A 292 -19.43 -13.39 -13.06
C THR A 292 -20.30 -12.23 -12.59
N ASP A 293 -20.45 -12.09 -11.27
CA ASP A 293 -21.10 -10.90 -10.69
C ASP A 293 -20.09 -9.76 -10.59
N VAL A 294 -20.46 -8.60 -11.14
CA VAL A 294 -19.63 -7.40 -11.14
C VAL A 294 -20.47 -6.21 -10.73
N LYS A 295 -19.91 -5.30 -9.94
CA LYS A 295 -20.50 -4.01 -9.60
C LYS A 295 -19.86 -2.93 -10.46
N VAL A 296 -20.66 -2.28 -11.31
CA VAL A 296 -20.22 -1.12 -12.09
C VAL A 296 -20.88 0.13 -11.52
N ASN A 297 -20.07 1.08 -11.04
CA ASN A 297 -20.56 2.30 -10.39
C ASN A 297 -21.61 2.02 -9.29
N GLY A 298 -21.35 0.97 -8.48
CA GLY A 298 -22.23 0.52 -7.39
C GLY A 298 -23.43 -0.32 -7.83
N LYS A 299 -23.70 -0.50 -9.12
CA LYS A 299 -24.79 -1.33 -9.62
C LYS A 299 -24.31 -2.76 -9.89
N LEU A 300 -24.87 -3.73 -9.17
CA LEU A 300 -24.63 -5.15 -9.40
C LEU A 300 -25.22 -5.58 -10.75
N MET A 301 -24.43 -6.32 -11.53
CA MET A 301 -24.84 -6.94 -12.78
C MET A 301 -24.15 -8.29 -12.97
N ARG A 302 -24.86 -9.22 -13.60
CA ARG A 302 -24.33 -10.51 -14.06
C ARG A 302 -23.82 -10.33 -15.49
N VAL A 303 -22.55 -10.70 -15.73
CA VAL A 303 -21.92 -10.68 -17.06
C VAL A 303 -21.47 -12.05 -17.50
#